data_AF-A0A1T2A578-F1
#
_entry.id   AF-A0A1T2A578-F1
#
_cell.length_a   1.000
_cell.length_b   1.000
_cell.length_c   1.000
_cell.angle_alpha   90.00
_cell.angle_beta   90.00
_cell.angle_gamma   90.00
#
_symmetry.space_group_name_H-M   'P 1'
#
loop_
_entity.id
_entity.type
_entity.pdbx_description
1 polymer ?
#
loop_
_entity_poly.entity_id
_entity_poly.type
_entity_poly.pdbx_seq_one_letter_code
_entity_poly.pdbx_strand_id
1 'polypeptide(L)'
;MSKCRRNLLLATLLAAPLVATPALAEKYGLGREALPEEINAWTVEVFPDGKNLPEGSGSVADGEKIFGDNCAACHGDFAEGVDNWPKLAGGDGTLADKDPVKTVGSYWPYLSTVWDYAHRSMPFGNAQTLTVDETYAIVAYILYSNYLVDDDFVLTKDNFLDVEMPNADGFIVDNRDEVEVPKFSEAACMSDCKTDVQITKKATILDVTPDEGNGEDTAAADTATETDTAQSDTAQTDTAEAPAQDAPAAAEEAKAVAAPAESLSADPELVAAGEKVFKKCKACHQVGEDAKNRVGPVLNGLIGRQAGTADGFKYSSAMKQHGEDGLVWTEQTVEEYLADPKGYIPKNRMSFAGLKDPEDVKAVLAYIESQGG
;
A
#
# COMPACT_ATOMS: atom_id res chain seq x y z
N MET A 1 1.20 -100.61 -5.05
CA MET A 1 2.50 -99.91 -4.90
C MET A 1 2.18 -98.58 -4.20
N SER A 2 1.88 -98.54 -2.90
CA SER A 2 2.75 -98.58 -1.71
C SER A 2 3.78 -97.43 -1.64
N LYS A 3 3.52 -96.54 -0.67
CA LYS A 3 4.46 -95.83 0.22
C LYS A 3 5.15 -94.57 -0.34
N CYS A 4 5.45 -93.53 0.43
CA CYS A 4 5.08 -93.05 1.78
C CYS A 4 5.99 -91.82 2.00
N ARG A 5 5.45 -90.76 2.61
CA ARG A 5 6.03 -89.98 3.73
C ARG A 5 7.51 -89.55 3.71
N ARG A 6 7.65 -88.28 4.15
CA ARG A 6 8.48 -87.75 5.25
C ARG A 6 9.87 -87.20 4.93
N ASN A 7 9.99 -85.94 5.35
CA ASN A 7 10.98 -85.38 6.28
C ASN A 7 12.10 -84.49 5.72
N LEU A 8 12.06 -83.26 6.24
CA LEU A 8 13.16 -82.46 6.78
C LEU A 8 14.35 -82.19 5.88
N LEU A 9 14.51 -80.91 5.52
CA LEU A 9 15.65 -80.13 6.02
C LEU A 9 15.31 -78.64 6.00
N LEU A 10 15.52 -78.02 7.15
CA LEU A 10 15.55 -76.58 7.40
C LEU A 10 16.43 -75.87 6.35
N ALA A 11 15.90 -74.81 5.75
CA ALA A 11 16.69 -73.66 5.34
C ALA A 11 15.84 -72.41 5.59
N THR A 12 15.87 -71.93 6.83
CA THR A 12 15.54 -70.55 7.20
C THR A 12 16.40 -69.61 6.36
N LEU A 13 15.88 -69.18 5.21
CA LEU A 13 16.40 -68.02 4.49
C LEU A 13 15.89 -66.79 5.24
N LEU A 14 16.76 -66.29 6.09
CA LEU A 14 16.69 -64.99 6.74
C LEU A 14 16.49 -63.94 5.64
N ALA A 15 15.27 -63.46 5.46
CA ALA A 15 15.02 -62.23 4.72
C ALA A 15 15.60 -61.09 5.57
N ALA A 16 16.87 -60.79 5.34
CA ALA A 16 17.49 -59.60 5.89
C ALA A 16 16.70 -58.39 5.36
N PRO A 17 16.13 -57.53 6.22
CA PRO A 17 15.69 -56.24 5.74
C PRO A 17 16.96 -55.54 5.23
N LEU A 18 16.95 -55.13 3.97
CA LEU A 18 17.88 -54.13 3.48
C LEU A 18 17.66 -52.91 4.38
N VAL A 19 18.49 -52.77 5.43
CA VAL A 19 18.60 -51.53 6.17
C VAL A 19 19.20 -50.57 5.16
N ALA A 20 18.36 -49.71 4.59
CA ALA A 20 18.81 -48.54 3.86
C ALA A 20 19.72 -47.78 4.83
N THR A 21 21.02 -47.89 4.62
CA THR A 21 21.99 -47.06 5.31
C THR A 21 21.96 -45.74 4.56
N PRO A 22 21.52 -44.63 5.19
CA PRO A 22 21.63 -43.33 4.55
C PRO A 22 23.12 -43.06 4.36
N ALA A 23 23.50 -42.73 3.13
CA ALA A 23 24.86 -42.33 2.80
C ALA A 23 25.18 -41.08 3.63
N LEU A 24 26.14 -41.23 4.54
CA LEU A 24 26.52 -40.19 5.49
C LEU A 24 27.16 -39.00 4.78
N ALA A 25 27.05 -37.82 5.41
CA ALA A 25 27.74 -36.60 5.06
C ALA A 25 29.28 -36.77 5.15
N GLU A 26 29.90 -37.37 4.13
CA GLU A 26 31.26 -37.92 4.23
C GLU A 26 32.32 -37.07 3.52
N LYS A 27 32.63 -35.90 4.08
CA LYS A 27 34.00 -35.34 3.98
C LYS A 27 34.64 -35.07 5.34
N TYR A 28 33.84 -34.64 6.32
CA TYR A 28 34.31 -34.35 7.69
C TYR A 28 33.49 -35.03 8.79
N GLY A 29 32.42 -35.77 8.45
CA GLY A 29 31.58 -36.48 9.44
C GLY A 29 30.80 -35.55 10.37
N LEU A 30 30.46 -34.34 9.91
CA LEU A 30 29.67 -33.36 10.65
C LEU A 30 28.26 -33.27 10.06
N GLY A 31 27.26 -33.13 10.93
CA GLY A 31 25.85 -33.02 10.54
C GLY A 31 25.19 -34.35 10.20
N ARG A 32 23.95 -34.26 9.69
CA ARG A 32 23.17 -35.37 9.15
C ARG A 32 22.41 -34.90 7.92
N GLU A 33 21.90 -35.84 7.14
CA GLU A 33 20.96 -35.53 6.07
C GLU A 33 19.72 -34.82 6.65
N ALA A 34 19.30 -33.75 5.98
CA ALA A 34 18.08 -33.03 6.34
C ALA A 34 16.87 -33.87 5.92
N LEU A 35 15.88 -34.00 6.80
CA LEU A 35 14.65 -34.71 6.47
C LEU A 35 13.82 -33.88 5.49
N PRO A 36 13.05 -34.51 4.59
CA PRO A 36 12.17 -33.79 3.66
C PRO A 36 11.22 -32.80 4.37
N GLU A 37 10.72 -33.17 5.55
CA GLU A 37 9.83 -32.31 6.35
C GLU A 37 10.54 -31.05 6.86
N GLU A 38 11.83 -31.14 7.18
CA GLU A 38 12.63 -30.01 7.63
C GLU A 38 12.94 -29.05 6.49
N ILE A 39 13.27 -29.61 5.32
CA ILE A 39 13.47 -28.84 4.10
C ILE A 39 12.18 -28.11 3.75
N ASN A 40 11.04 -28.79 3.72
CA ASN A 40 9.74 -28.20 3.38
C ASN A 40 9.30 -27.12 4.38
N ALA A 41 9.63 -27.25 5.66
CA ALA A 41 9.29 -26.25 6.66
C ALA A 41 10.14 -24.97 6.57
N TRP A 42 11.35 -25.05 6.00
CA TRP A 42 12.30 -23.92 5.97
C TRP A 42 12.50 -23.32 4.58
N THR A 43 12.26 -24.11 3.53
CA THR A 43 12.42 -23.74 2.11
C THR A 43 11.11 -23.19 1.57
N VAL A 44 10.75 -22.00 2.04
CA VAL A 44 9.51 -21.29 1.67
C VAL A 44 9.78 -20.12 0.73
N GLU A 45 11.04 -19.93 0.31
CA GLU A 45 11.40 -18.84 -0.58
C GLU A 45 10.80 -19.02 -1.96
N VAL A 46 10.31 -17.94 -2.56
CA VAL A 46 9.74 -17.93 -3.91
C VAL A 46 10.59 -17.09 -4.84
N PHE A 47 11.09 -17.71 -5.90
CA PHE A 47 11.96 -17.06 -6.87
C PHE A 47 11.16 -16.27 -7.92
N PRO A 48 11.78 -15.30 -8.62
CA PRO A 48 11.11 -14.54 -9.69
C PRO A 48 10.53 -15.37 -10.83
N ASP A 49 11.06 -16.59 -11.05
CA ASP A 49 10.55 -17.55 -12.04
C ASP A 49 9.39 -18.42 -11.54
N GLY A 50 8.87 -18.13 -10.33
CA GLY A 50 7.78 -18.88 -9.69
C GLY A 50 8.22 -20.19 -9.04
N LYS A 51 9.53 -20.51 -9.02
CA LYS A 51 10.02 -21.70 -8.34
C LYS A 51 9.66 -21.64 -6.85
N ASN A 52 9.20 -22.78 -6.33
CA ASN A 52 8.67 -23.02 -4.98
C ASN A 52 7.35 -22.31 -4.65
N LEU A 53 6.68 -21.66 -5.61
CA LEU A 53 5.37 -21.06 -5.37
C LEU A 53 4.33 -22.17 -5.04
N PRO A 54 3.69 -22.13 -3.85
CA PRO A 54 2.74 -23.16 -3.43
C PRO A 54 1.41 -23.05 -4.17
N GLU A 55 0.68 -24.17 -4.27
CA GLU A 55 -0.70 -24.18 -4.78
C GLU A 55 -1.62 -23.35 -3.87
N GLY A 56 -2.42 -22.48 -4.47
CA GLY A 56 -3.39 -21.66 -3.75
C GLY A 56 -3.98 -20.55 -4.61
N SER A 57 -4.89 -19.79 -4.01
CA SER A 57 -5.54 -18.66 -4.64
C SER A 57 -6.10 -17.67 -3.62
N GLY A 58 -6.27 -16.41 -4.02
CA GLY A 58 -6.91 -15.40 -3.19
C GLY A 58 -7.38 -14.19 -3.99
N SER A 59 -8.57 -13.72 -3.66
CA SER A 59 -9.19 -12.57 -4.32
C SER A 59 -8.79 -11.24 -3.67
N VAL A 60 -8.90 -10.15 -4.42
CA VAL A 60 -8.74 -8.79 -3.88
C VAL A 60 -9.71 -8.54 -2.73
N ALA A 61 -10.96 -8.99 -2.85
CA ALA A 61 -11.99 -8.79 -1.83
C ALA A 61 -11.68 -9.52 -0.51
N ASP A 62 -11.22 -10.78 -0.59
CA ASP A 62 -10.76 -11.51 0.60
C ASP A 62 -9.51 -10.82 1.20
N GLY A 63 -8.64 -10.34 0.32
CA GLY A 63 -7.41 -9.65 0.67
C GLY A 63 -7.65 -8.38 1.45
N GLU A 64 -8.58 -7.54 1.00
CA GLU A 64 -8.99 -6.31 1.68
C GLU A 64 -9.41 -6.59 3.13
N LYS A 65 -10.23 -7.63 3.33
CA LYS A 65 -10.68 -8.01 4.67
C LYS A 65 -9.52 -8.46 5.56
N ILE A 66 -8.67 -9.37 5.06
CA ILE A 66 -7.53 -9.90 5.82
C ILE A 66 -6.52 -8.78 6.11
N PHE A 67 -6.31 -7.87 5.16
CA PHE A 67 -5.42 -6.73 5.30
C PHE A 67 -5.94 -5.75 6.37
N GLY A 68 -7.24 -5.47 6.39
CA GLY A 68 -7.87 -4.69 7.46
C GLY A 68 -7.65 -5.29 8.84
N ASP A 69 -7.82 -6.61 8.97
CA ASP A 69 -7.70 -7.33 10.24
C ASP A 69 -6.23 -7.44 10.74
N ASN A 70 -5.25 -7.56 9.82
CA ASN A 70 -3.87 -7.96 10.18
C ASN A 70 -2.76 -6.96 9.79
N CYS A 71 -3.04 -5.98 8.93
CA CYS A 71 -2.01 -5.15 8.29
C CYS A 71 -2.29 -3.63 8.40
N ALA A 72 -3.55 -3.22 8.28
CA ALA A 72 -3.95 -1.81 8.16
C ALA A 72 -3.54 -0.95 9.36
N ALA A 73 -3.44 -1.53 10.56
CA ALA A 73 -2.99 -0.82 11.76
C ALA A 73 -1.61 -0.15 11.61
N CYS A 74 -0.75 -0.68 10.73
CA CYS A 74 0.54 -0.07 10.38
C CYS A 74 0.56 0.45 8.94
N HIS A 75 -0.01 -0.32 8.00
CA HIS A 75 0.13 -0.02 6.58
C HIS A 75 -1.01 0.84 6.00
N GLY A 76 -1.99 1.26 6.80
CA GLY A 76 -3.14 2.04 6.34
C GLY A 76 -4.17 1.16 5.63
N ASP A 77 -5.42 1.60 5.52
CA ASP A 77 -6.48 0.76 4.94
C ASP A 77 -6.21 0.44 3.46
N PHE A 78 -5.46 1.28 2.76
CA PHE A 78 -5.13 1.16 1.33
C PHE A 78 -3.65 0.87 1.09
N ALA A 79 -2.95 0.38 2.11
CA ALA A 79 -1.51 0.15 2.01
C ALA A 79 -0.69 1.46 1.82
N GLU A 80 -1.25 2.63 2.15
CA GLU A 80 -0.66 3.97 2.01
C GLU A 80 0.31 4.36 3.15
N GLY A 81 0.37 3.54 4.20
CA GLY A 81 1.18 3.72 5.41
C GLY A 81 0.52 4.64 6.45
N VAL A 82 0.59 4.27 7.73
CA VAL A 82 0.19 5.10 8.88
C VAL A 82 1.42 5.62 9.60
N ASP A 83 1.40 6.89 9.99
CA ASP A 83 2.52 7.58 10.64
C ASP A 83 3.83 7.44 9.83
N ASN A 84 4.82 6.72 10.40
CA ASN A 84 6.12 6.46 9.80
C ASN A 84 6.29 4.98 9.40
N TRP A 85 5.22 4.19 9.42
CA TRP A 85 5.27 2.82 8.92
C TRP A 85 5.38 2.79 7.38
N PRO A 86 5.92 1.71 6.80
CA PRO A 86 6.15 1.62 5.38
C PRO A 86 4.86 1.76 4.56
N LYS A 87 4.94 2.60 3.52
CA LYS A 87 3.94 2.67 2.44
C LYS A 87 4.15 1.49 1.50
N LEU A 88 3.12 0.71 1.25
CA LEU A 88 3.15 -0.42 0.31
C LEU A 88 2.58 -0.03 -1.07
N ALA A 89 1.81 1.06 -1.15
CA ALA A 89 1.24 1.59 -2.38
C ALA A 89 1.55 3.08 -2.61
N GLY A 90 1.60 3.47 -3.89
CA GLY A 90 1.83 4.85 -4.37
C GLY A 90 3.30 5.16 -4.67
N GLY A 91 3.59 6.42 -5.03
CA GLY A 91 4.95 6.86 -5.37
C GLY A 91 5.36 6.61 -6.82
N ASP A 92 4.42 6.25 -7.69
CA ASP A 92 4.64 6.06 -9.13
C ASP A 92 5.28 7.31 -9.77
N GLY A 93 6.35 7.10 -10.52
CA GLY A 93 7.08 8.18 -11.19
C GLY A 93 7.96 9.05 -10.28
N THR A 94 8.04 8.79 -8.98
CA THR A 94 8.81 9.63 -8.03
C THR A 94 10.29 9.21 -7.89
N LEU A 95 10.75 8.19 -8.62
CA LEU A 95 12.11 7.62 -8.44
C LEU A 95 13.25 8.61 -8.73
N ALA A 96 12.99 9.66 -9.50
CA ALA A 96 13.96 10.72 -9.81
C ALA A 96 13.77 12.00 -8.98
N ASP A 97 12.78 12.03 -8.09
CA ASP A 97 12.53 13.20 -7.23
C ASP A 97 13.60 13.32 -6.14
N LYS A 98 13.66 14.48 -5.50
CA LYS A 98 14.58 14.74 -4.37
C LYS A 98 14.36 13.74 -3.23
N ASP A 99 13.09 13.42 -2.95
CA ASP A 99 12.67 12.51 -1.88
C ASP A 99 11.74 11.41 -2.48
N PRO A 100 12.29 10.35 -3.10
CA PRO A 100 11.50 9.31 -3.76
C PRO A 100 10.63 8.51 -2.81
N VAL A 101 9.43 8.13 -3.26
CA VAL A 101 8.52 7.23 -2.54
C VAL A 101 8.59 5.85 -3.19
N LYS A 102 9.32 4.94 -2.54
CA LYS A 102 9.64 3.60 -3.05
C LYS A 102 8.74 2.55 -2.42
N THR A 103 7.79 2.03 -3.18
CA THR A 103 6.76 1.08 -2.75
C THR A 103 6.78 -0.17 -3.61
N VAL A 104 5.82 -1.08 -3.37
CA VAL A 104 5.66 -2.28 -4.21
C VAL A 104 5.39 -1.90 -5.66
N GLY A 105 4.45 -0.98 -5.93
CA GLY A 105 4.14 -0.55 -7.31
C GLY A 105 5.21 0.32 -7.94
N SER A 106 5.87 1.20 -7.18
CA SER A 106 6.80 2.18 -7.76
C SER A 106 8.23 1.67 -7.92
N TYR A 107 8.67 0.68 -7.14
CA TYR A 107 10.09 0.30 -7.07
C TYR A 107 10.37 -1.19 -7.16
N TRP A 108 9.49 -2.06 -6.66
CA TRP A 108 9.84 -3.49 -6.57
C TRP A 108 9.80 -4.17 -7.95
N PRO A 109 10.78 -5.03 -8.26
CA PRO A 109 10.88 -5.62 -9.59
C PRO A 109 10.05 -6.90 -9.77
N TYR A 110 9.77 -7.63 -8.68
CA TYR A 110 9.16 -8.97 -8.75
C TYR A 110 8.06 -9.15 -7.72
N LEU A 111 6.93 -9.71 -8.16
CA LEU A 111 5.82 -10.09 -7.29
C LEU A 111 6.22 -11.20 -6.30
N SER A 112 7.15 -12.08 -6.69
CA SER A 112 7.68 -13.16 -5.85
C SER A 112 8.28 -12.64 -4.54
N THR A 113 8.91 -11.46 -4.55
CA THR A 113 9.47 -10.86 -3.34
C THR A 113 8.37 -10.39 -2.40
N VAL A 114 7.27 -9.85 -2.93
CA VAL A 114 6.10 -9.45 -2.12
C VAL A 114 5.49 -10.68 -1.45
N TRP A 115 5.33 -11.76 -2.23
CA TRP A 115 4.83 -13.04 -1.76
C TRP A 115 5.66 -13.64 -0.62
N ASP A 116 6.94 -13.92 -0.89
CA ASP A 116 7.84 -14.56 0.05
C ASP A 116 7.96 -13.73 1.33
N TYR A 117 8.20 -12.42 1.19
CA TYR A 117 8.38 -11.55 2.35
C TYR A 117 7.12 -11.48 3.22
N ALA A 118 5.94 -11.32 2.61
CA ALA A 118 4.68 -11.30 3.35
C ALA A 118 4.44 -12.62 4.08
N HIS A 119 4.56 -13.75 3.38
CA HIS A 119 4.34 -15.07 3.95
C HIS A 119 5.31 -15.40 5.09
N ARG A 120 6.59 -15.05 4.90
CA ARG A 120 7.68 -15.42 5.81
C ARG A 120 7.80 -14.49 7.01
N SER A 121 7.48 -13.20 6.84
CA SER A 121 7.89 -12.14 7.78
C SER A 121 6.77 -11.24 8.27
N MET A 122 5.55 -11.38 7.75
CA MET A 122 4.39 -10.60 8.18
C MET A 122 3.30 -11.47 8.80
N PRO A 123 2.44 -10.90 9.67
CA PRO A 123 2.48 -9.53 10.21
C PRO A 123 3.68 -9.25 11.14
N PHE A 124 4.13 -7.99 11.23
CA PHE A 124 5.23 -7.61 12.11
C PHE A 124 4.89 -7.90 13.58
N GLY A 125 5.77 -8.63 14.28
CA GLY A 125 5.55 -9.12 15.65
C GLY A 125 4.81 -10.46 15.75
N ASN A 126 4.23 -10.97 14.65
CA ASN A 126 3.52 -12.25 14.61
C ASN A 126 3.68 -12.95 13.23
N ALA A 127 4.91 -13.02 12.73
CA ALA A 127 5.22 -13.57 11.41
C ALA A 127 4.92 -15.08 11.28
N GLN A 128 4.80 -15.56 10.04
CA GLN A 128 4.49 -16.96 9.69
C GLN A 128 3.13 -17.46 10.20
N THR A 129 2.17 -16.54 10.33
CA THR A 129 0.79 -16.86 10.73
C THR A 129 -0.19 -16.86 9.58
N LEU A 130 0.20 -16.32 8.43
CA LEU A 130 -0.60 -16.32 7.20
C LEU A 130 -0.56 -17.69 6.53
N THR A 131 -1.72 -18.19 6.14
CA THR A 131 -1.83 -19.34 5.25
C THR A 131 -1.44 -18.97 3.81
N VAL A 132 -1.27 -19.98 2.96
CA VAL A 132 -0.98 -19.78 1.54
C VAL A 132 -2.08 -18.95 0.85
N ASP A 133 -3.35 -19.32 1.01
CA ASP A 133 -4.45 -18.59 0.37
C ASP A 133 -4.62 -17.16 0.92
N GLU A 134 -4.44 -16.95 2.23
CA GLU A 134 -4.46 -15.61 2.82
C GLU A 134 -3.34 -14.72 2.28
N THR A 135 -2.16 -15.30 2.04
CA THR A 135 -1.07 -14.58 1.41
C THR A 135 -1.49 -14.17 -0.02
N TYR A 136 -2.19 -15.04 -0.79
CA TYR A 136 -2.64 -14.78 -2.18
C TYR A 136 -3.60 -13.63 -2.21
N ALA A 137 -4.53 -13.63 -1.26
CA ALA A 137 -5.50 -12.58 -1.08
C ALA A 137 -4.81 -11.24 -0.74
N ILE A 138 -3.90 -11.21 0.24
CA ILE A 138 -3.17 -10.00 0.64
C ILE A 138 -2.36 -9.44 -0.55
N VAL A 139 -1.64 -10.29 -1.28
CA VAL A 139 -0.84 -9.82 -2.43
C VAL A 139 -1.74 -9.32 -3.56
N ALA A 140 -2.87 -9.97 -3.85
CA ALA A 140 -3.87 -9.44 -4.77
C ALA A 140 -4.36 -8.05 -4.35
N TYR A 141 -4.62 -7.85 -3.05
CA TYR A 141 -5.05 -6.55 -2.52
C TYR A 141 -3.96 -5.47 -2.64
N ILE A 142 -2.69 -5.82 -2.41
CA ILE A 142 -1.56 -4.89 -2.60
C ILE A 142 -1.43 -4.49 -4.08
N LEU A 143 -1.59 -5.44 -5.02
CA LEU A 143 -1.60 -5.16 -6.45
C LEU A 143 -2.74 -4.20 -6.82
N TYR A 144 -3.94 -4.44 -6.28
CA TYR A 144 -5.10 -3.57 -6.46
C TYR A 144 -4.86 -2.16 -5.92
N SER A 145 -4.27 -2.06 -4.72
CA SER A 145 -3.92 -0.79 -4.08
C SER A 145 -2.87 0.00 -4.87
N ASN A 146 -2.09 -0.68 -5.72
CA ASN A 146 -1.14 -0.08 -6.66
C ASN A 146 -1.71 0.10 -8.09
N TYR A 147 -3.02 -0.06 -8.30
CA TYR A 147 -3.68 0.09 -9.62
C TYR A 147 -3.13 -0.84 -10.71
N LEU A 148 -2.62 -2.02 -10.32
CA LEU A 148 -2.07 -3.02 -11.22
C LEU A 148 -3.12 -4.04 -11.67
N VAL A 149 -4.16 -4.27 -10.86
CA VAL A 149 -5.26 -5.20 -11.14
C VAL A 149 -6.61 -4.61 -10.75
N ASP A 150 -7.69 -5.24 -11.21
CA ASP A 150 -9.06 -4.84 -10.89
C ASP A 150 -9.59 -5.48 -9.57
N ASP A 151 -10.72 -4.97 -9.07
CA ASP A 151 -11.30 -5.36 -7.76
C ASP A 151 -11.86 -6.78 -7.73
N ASP A 152 -12.14 -7.37 -8.88
CA ASP A 152 -12.59 -8.75 -9.05
C ASP A 152 -11.43 -9.72 -9.36
N PHE A 153 -10.18 -9.24 -9.36
CA PHE A 153 -9.01 -10.05 -9.64
C PHE A 153 -8.80 -11.15 -8.58
N VAL A 154 -8.38 -12.32 -9.05
CA VAL A 154 -7.99 -13.46 -8.23
C VAL A 154 -6.58 -13.87 -8.61
N LEU A 155 -5.65 -13.75 -7.66
CA LEU A 155 -4.29 -14.21 -7.82
C LEU A 155 -4.25 -15.71 -7.53
N THR A 156 -3.62 -16.46 -8.42
CA THR A 156 -3.41 -17.90 -8.28
C THR A 156 -1.96 -18.22 -8.63
N LYS A 157 -1.52 -19.44 -8.31
CA LYS A 157 -0.22 -19.94 -8.78
C LYS A 157 -0.08 -19.86 -10.31
N ASP A 158 -1.15 -20.18 -11.05
CA ASP A 158 -1.13 -20.31 -12.50
C ASP A 158 -0.98 -18.96 -13.23
N ASN A 159 -1.54 -17.89 -12.68
CA ASN A 159 -1.46 -16.54 -13.26
C ASN A 159 -0.44 -15.62 -12.57
N PHE A 160 0.29 -16.13 -11.58
CA PHE A 160 1.22 -15.33 -10.76
C PHE A 160 2.28 -14.61 -11.60
N LEU A 161 2.81 -15.30 -12.61
CA LEU A 161 3.86 -14.79 -13.49
C LEU A 161 3.33 -13.89 -14.61
N ASP A 162 2.01 -13.77 -14.77
CA ASP A 162 1.39 -12.88 -15.76
C ASP A 162 1.33 -11.42 -15.25
N VAL A 163 1.59 -11.19 -13.95
CA VAL A 163 1.58 -9.86 -13.35
C VAL A 163 2.92 -9.15 -13.62
N GLU A 164 2.87 -8.14 -14.48
CA GLU A 164 4.02 -7.29 -14.78
C GLU A 164 4.20 -6.18 -13.72
N MET A 165 5.34 -6.18 -13.04
CA MET A 165 5.68 -5.13 -12.08
C MET A 165 6.25 -3.89 -12.81
N PRO A 166 5.82 -2.66 -12.49
CA PRO A 166 6.22 -1.47 -13.26
C PRO A 166 7.73 -1.20 -13.33
N ASN A 167 8.48 -1.65 -12.32
CA ASN A 167 9.93 -1.42 -12.21
C ASN A 167 10.76 -2.71 -12.36
N ALA A 168 10.24 -3.72 -13.09
CA ALA A 168 10.93 -4.99 -13.33
C ALA A 168 12.35 -4.81 -13.91
N ASP A 169 12.52 -3.86 -14.84
CA ASP A 169 13.81 -3.54 -15.49
C ASP A 169 14.58 -2.41 -14.79
N GLY A 170 14.14 -1.96 -13.62
CA GLY A 170 14.68 -0.79 -12.92
C GLY A 170 16.00 -1.01 -12.17
N PHE A 171 16.58 -2.20 -12.26
CA PHE A 171 17.74 -2.61 -11.47
C PHE A 171 18.89 -3.04 -12.37
N ILE A 172 20.11 -2.71 -11.92
CA ILE A 172 21.35 -3.14 -12.56
C ILE A 172 22.19 -3.93 -11.55
N VAL A 173 23.04 -4.82 -12.07
CA VAL A 173 24.14 -5.38 -11.29
C VAL A 173 25.10 -4.24 -10.95
N ASP A 174 25.69 -4.28 -9.75
CA ASP A 174 26.69 -3.31 -9.31
C ASP A 174 27.79 -3.13 -10.36
N ASN A 175 27.97 -1.89 -10.82
CA ASN A 175 28.93 -1.50 -11.86
C ASN A 175 29.96 -0.48 -11.36
N ARG A 176 30.16 -0.37 -10.03
CA ARG A 176 31.11 0.58 -9.45
C ARG A 176 32.54 0.37 -9.93
N ASP A 177 32.91 -0.86 -10.29
CA ASP A 177 34.19 -1.20 -10.93
C ASP A 177 34.40 -0.49 -12.27
N GLU A 178 33.32 -0.17 -12.99
CA GLU A 178 33.34 0.58 -14.24
C GLU A 178 33.23 2.10 -14.03
N VAL A 179 32.31 2.56 -13.17
CA VAL A 179 31.94 3.99 -13.09
C VAL A 179 32.61 4.78 -11.96
N GLU A 180 33.11 4.11 -10.93
CA GLU A 180 33.68 4.73 -9.72
C GLU A 180 35.15 4.36 -9.49
N VAL A 181 35.47 3.06 -9.47
CA VAL A 181 36.83 2.56 -9.18
C VAL A 181 37.90 3.22 -10.05
N PRO A 182 37.71 3.44 -11.37
CA PRO A 182 38.71 4.11 -12.19
C PRO A 182 38.96 5.56 -11.73
N LYS A 183 37.89 6.26 -11.30
CA LYS A 183 37.97 7.65 -10.81
C LYS A 183 38.63 7.73 -9.42
N PHE A 184 38.36 6.75 -8.57
CA PHE A 184 38.83 6.76 -7.18
C PHE A 184 40.18 6.05 -6.97
N SER A 185 40.71 5.38 -7.99
CA SER A 185 42.02 4.73 -7.96
C SER A 185 43.14 5.60 -8.55
N GLU A 186 42.85 6.83 -8.97
CA GLU A 186 43.86 7.79 -9.40
C GLU A 186 44.73 8.24 -8.22
N ALA A 187 45.95 8.72 -8.51
CA ALA A 187 46.83 9.24 -7.48
C ALA A 187 46.19 10.44 -6.79
N ALA A 188 46.00 10.35 -5.47
CA ALA A 188 45.44 11.45 -4.68
C ALA A 188 46.37 12.68 -4.69
N CYS A 189 45.77 13.87 -4.65
CA CYS A 189 46.53 15.09 -4.43
C CYS A 189 47.13 15.13 -3.02
N MET A 190 48.42 15.50 -2.92
CA MET A 190 49.15 15.52 -1.64
C MET A 190 49.44 16.94 -1.11
N SER A 191 49.45 17.96 -1.96
CA SER A 191 49.77 19.35 -1.59
C SER A 191 48.97 20.34 -2.43
N ASP A 192 48.56 21.46 -1.81
CA ASP A 192 47.85 22.57 -2.46
C ASP A 192 46.57 22.16 -3.22
N CYS A 193 45.84 21.19 -2.67
CA CYS A 193 44.73 20.50 -3.37
C CYS A 193 43.44 21.30 -3.53
N LYS A 194 43.24 22.33 -2.69
CA LYS A 194 42.09 23.24 -2.75
C LYS A 194 42.57 24.65 -2.47
N THR A 195 42.03 25.61 -3.21
CA THR A 195 42.33 27.04 -3.04
C THR A 195 41.50 27.69 -1.94
N ASP A 196 40.36 27.09 -1.58
CA ASP A 196 39.44 27.62 -0.57
C ASP A 196 38.68 26.48 0.13
N VAL A 197 38.30 26.73 1.39
CA VAL A 197 37.53 25.79 2.22
C VAL A 197 36.41 26.54 2.96
N GLN A 198 35.17 26.31 2.54
CA GLN A 198 33.98 26.90 3.16
C GLN A 198 33.15 25.83 3.86
N ILE A 199 32.60 26.17 5.02
CA ILE A 199 31.68 25.29 5.76
C ILE A 199 30.29 25.43 5.13
N THR A 200 29.80 24.35 4.51
CA THR A 200 28.49 24.34 3.84
C THR A 200 27.39 23.62 4.66
N LYS A 201 27.78 22.76 5.61
CA LYS A 201 26.88 22.00 6.47
C LYS A 201 27.47 21.87 7.87
N LYS A 202 26.65 21.99 8.90
CA LYS A 202 27.01 21.71 10.31
C LYS A 202 25.93 20.82 10.92
N ALA A 203 26.31 19.69 11.49
CA ALA A 203 25.36 18.76 12.11
C ALA A 203 24.61 19.39 13.29
N THR A 204 25.28 20.29 14.02
CA THR A 204 24.70 21.08 15.13
C THR A 204 23.57 22.02 14.70
N ILE A 205 23.32 22.21 13.40
CA ILE A 205 22.14 22.95 12.91
C ILE A 205 20.90 22.05 12.91
N LEU A 206 21.06 20.74 12.68
CA LEU A 206 19.94 19.80 12.72
C LEU A 206 19.65 19.36 14.15
N ASP A 207 20.69 19.19 14.97
CA ASP A 207 20.60 18.92 16.41
C ASP A 207 19.68 17.75 16.79
N VAL A 208 19.78 16.65 16.04
CA VAL A 208 19.01 15.40 16.26
C VAL A 208 19.86 14.29 16.89
N THR A 209 21.06 14.62 17.38
CA THR A 209 21.94 13.65 18.05
C THR A 209 21.62 13.63 19.55
N PRO A 210 21.31 12.47 20.16
CA PRO A 210 21.02 12.41 21.59
C PRO A 210 22.19 12.92 22.44
N ASP A 211 21.89 13.74 23.45
CA ASP A 211 22.88 14.24 24.40
C ASP A 211 23.22 13.20 25.48
N GLU A 212 24.46 13.22 25.97
CA GLU A 212 24.89 12.37 27.10
C GLU A 212 24.39 12.89 28.47
N GLY A 213 23.55 13.93 28.48
CA GLY A 213 22.93 14.53 29.66
C GLY A 213 21.55 13.94 29.94
N ASN A 214 21.25 13.69 31.22
CA ASN A 214 20.04 13.05 31.71
C ASN A 214 18.78 13.91 31.44
N GLY A 215 18.22 13.87 30.22
CA GLY A 215 16.84 14.25 29.91
C GLY A 215 16.41 15.68 30.24
N GLU A 216 17.31 16.66 30.24
CA GLU A 216 16.92 18.08 30.28
C GLU A 216 17.10 18.67 28.88
N ASP A 217 16.01 18.69 28.11
CA ASP A 217 15.88 19.44 26.86
C ASP A 217 16.25 20.90 27.09
N THR A 218 17.49 21.27 26.74
CA THR A 218 17.80 22.67 26.46
C THR A 218 17.71 22.87 24.96
N ALA A 219 16.48 23.02 24.48
CA ALA A 219 16.23 23.61 23.18
C ALA A 219 16.89 25.01 23.17
N ALA A 220 18.09 25.10 22.63
CA ALA A 220 18.75 26.36 22.35
C ALA A 220 18.01 27.01 21.17
N ALA A 221 16.98 27.77 21.52
CA ALA A 221 16.35 28.73 20.63
C ALA A 221 17.41 29.74 20.17
N ASP A 222 17.94 29.57 18.96
CA ASP A 222 18.49 30.70 18.23
C ASP A 222 17.37 31.31 17.39
N THR A 223 16.99 32.50 17.81
CA THR A 223 15.88 33.30 17.32
C THR A 223 16.07 33.67 15.85
N ALA A 224 15.33 33.02 14.96
CA ALA A 224 14.86 33.64 13.72
C ALA A 224 13.49 34.27 14.01
N THR A 225 13.44 35.58 13.87
CA THR A 225 12.29 36.43 14.16
C THR A 225 11.16 36.11 13.19
N GLU A 226 10.01 35.66 13.70
CA GLU A 226 8.73 35.93 13.07
C GLU A 226 7.63 35.96 14.14
N THR A 227 7.10 37.17 14.30
CA THR A 227 5.90 37.53 15.05
C THR A 227 4.69 36.80 14.49
N ASP A 228 3.93 36.08 15.30
CA ASP A 228 2.64 36.59 15.79
C ASP A 228 2.09 35.68 16.89
N THR A 229 1.17 36.26 17.63
CA THR A 229 0.74 35.98 18.98
C THR A 229 -0.48 35.06 19.06
N ALA A 230 -0.70 34.59 20.29
CA ALA A 230 -1.95 34.10 20.88
C ALA A 230 -2.36 32.67 20.50
N GLN A 231 -2.03 31.70 21.35
CA GLN A 231 -2.74 31.31 22.58
C GLN A 231 -4.00 30.48 22.32
N SER A 232 -3.94 29.28 22.91
CA SER A 232 -5.00 28.33 23.13
C SER A 232 -6.23 28.96 23.78
N ASP A 233 -7.40 28.43 23.46
CA ASP A 233 -8.36 28.15 24.52
C ASP A 233 -9.00 26.78 24.32
N THR A 234 -8.94 25.99 25.39
CA THR A 234 -9.58 24.70 25.59
C THR A 234 -11.04 24.88 25.99
N ALA A 235 -11.94 24.05 25.46
CA ALA A 235 -13.18 23.69 26.16
C ALA A 235 -13.72 22.32 25.69
N GLN A 236 -13.70 21.37 26.63
CA GLN A 236 -14.68 20.28 26.84
C GLN A 236 -16.13 20.83 26.74
N THR A 237 -17.21 20.10 26.42
CA THR A 237 -17.60 18.72 26.73
C THR A 237 -18.95 18.39 26.05
N ASP A 238 -19.29 17.10 26.06
CA ASP A 238 -20.63 16.49 26.18
C ASP A 238 -21.40 15.98 24.94
N THR A 239 -21.43 14.65 24.94
CA THR A 239 -22.40 13.67 24.44
C THR A 239 -23.88 14.05 24.51
N ALA A 240 -24.66 13.65 23.48
CA ALA A 240 -25.97 12.98 23.63
C ALA A 240 -26.48 12.33 22.33
N GLU A 241 -26.61 11.01 22.40
CA GLU A 241 -27.64 10.06 21.92
C GLU A 241 -28.71 10.43 20.86
N ALA A 242 -28.98 9.43 19.99
CA ALA A 242 -29.98 9.35 18.93
C ALA A 242 -31.45 9.24 19.47
N PRO A 243 -32.50 9.24 18.61
CA PRO A 243 -32.87 8.03 17.87
C PRO A 243 -33.49 8.22 16.46
N ALA A 244 -33.63 7.08 15.77
CA ALA A 244 -34.17 6.83 14.44
C ALA A 244 -35.67 7.14 14.24
N GLN A 245 -36.13 7.29 12.98
CA GLN A 245 -37.02 6.33 12.28
C GLN A 245 -37.53 6.78 10.90
N ASP A 246 -37.62 5.78 10.02
CA ASP A 246 -38.55 5.52 8.91
C ASP A 246 -38.59 6.37 7.62
N ALA A 247 -38.31 5.63 6.53
CA ALA A 247 -38.69 5.92 5.15
C ALA A 247 -40.22 5.71 4.94
N PRO A 248 -40.80 6.17 3.81
CA PRO A 248 -40.74 5.31 2.62
C PRO A 248 -40.58 6.05 1.28
N ALA A 249 -40.17 5.25 0.30
CA ALA A 249 -39.97 5.55 -1.10
C ALA A 249 -41.20 6.10 -1.85
N ALA A 250 -40.94 6.96 -2.84
CA ALA A 250 -41.71 7.05 -4.07
C ALA A 250 -40.80 7.57 -5.20
N ALA A 251 -40.69 6.78 -6.26
CA ALA A 251 -40.06 7.17 -7.51
C ALA A 251 -40.93 8.20 -8.24
N GLU A 252 -40.31 9.26 -8.78
CA GLU A 252 -40.90 10.05 -9.86
C GLU A 252 -39.82 10.66 -10.75
N GLU A 253 -39.96 10.44 -12.06
CA GLU A 253 -39.13 11.01 -13.13
C GLU A 253 -39.19 12.55 -13.09
N ALA A 254 -38.04 13.21 -12.91
CA ALA A 254 -37.95 14.66 -12.99
C ALA A 254 -37.03 15.11 -14.14
N LYS A 255 -37.72 15.53 -15.19
CA LYS A 255 -37.27 16.24 -16.38
C LYS A 255 -36.34 17.41 -16.03
N ALA A 256 -35.17 17.42 -16.65
CA ALA A 256 -34.16 18.47 -16.55
C ALA A 256 -34.73 19.87 -16.85
N VAL A 257 -34.54 20.79 -15.91
CA VAL A 257 -34.63 22.24 -16.12
C VAL A 257 -33.40 22.85 -15.46
N ALA A 258 -32.47 23.34 -16.27
CA ALA A 258 -31.29 24.07 -15.82
C ALA A 258 -31.71 25.44 -15.24
N ALA A 259 -31.48 25.62 -13.94
CA ALA A 259 -31.37 26.93 -13.30
C ALA A 259 -29.88 27.30 -13.21
N PRO A 260 -29.50 28.59 -13.12
CA PRO A 260 -28.11 28.98 -13.01
C PRO A 260 -27.60 28.60 -11.62
N ALA A 261 -26.52 27.79 -11.55
CA ALA A 261 -25.83 27.50 -10.30
C ALA A 261 -25.18 28.80 -9.78
N GLU A 262 -25.57 29.25 -8.59
CA GLU A 262 -24.77 30.21 -7.84
C GLU A 262 -23.47 29.52 -7.43
N SER A 263 -22.31 30.14 -7.68
CA SER A 263 -21.00 29.56 -7.35
C SER A 263 -20.86 29.44 -5.83
N LEU A 264 -20.60 28.23 -5.33
CA LEU A 264 -20.39 27.95 -3.91
C LEU A 264 -19.08 28.59 -3.40
N SER A 265 -18.10 28.78 -4.28
CA SER A 265 -16.83 29.45 -3.98
C SER A 265 -16.94 30.96 -3.68
N ALA A 266 -18.13 31.56 -3.85
CA ALA A 266 -18.35 32.99 -3.62
C ALA A 266 -18.32 33.40 -2.13
N ASP A 267 -18.44 32.45 -1.21
CA ASP A 267 -18.38 32.68 0.25
C ASP A 267 -16.98 32.31 0.80
N PRO A 268 -16.14 33.29 1.17
CA PRO A 268 -14.81 33.04 1.70
C PRO A 268 -14.80 32.25 3.04
N GLU A 269 -15.83 32.39 3.87
CA GLU A 269 -15.92 31.65 5.13
C GLU A 269 -16.20 30.16 4.87
N LEU A 270 -17.07 29.88 3.91
CA LEU A 270 -17.39 28.53 3.47
C LEU A 270 -16.18 27.85 2.82
N VAL A 271 -15.42 28.58 1.99
CA VAL A 271 -14.16 28.10 1.41
C VAL A 271 -13.13 27.77 2.50
N ALA A 272 -12.97 28.62 3.51
CA ALA A 272 -12.05 28.39 4.62
C ALA A 272 -12.47 27.20 5.51
N ALA A 273 -13.78 26.99 5.70
CA ALA A 273 -14.31 25.78 6.33
C ALA A 273 -14.02 24.54 5.47
N GLY A 274 -14.21 24.66 4.16
CA GLY A 274 -13.95 23.61 3.18
C GLY A 274 -12.51 23.16 3.15
N GLU A 275 -11.55 24.09 3.23
CA GLU A 275 -10.12 23.77 3.32
C GLU A 275 -9.81 22.89 4.54
N LYS A 276 -10.47 23.15 5.68
CA LYS A 276 -10.31 22.32 6.89
C LYS A 276 -10.89 20.91 6.67
N VAL A 277 -12.05 20.80 6.05
CA VAL A 277 -12.68 19.51 5.72
C VAL A 277 -11.85 18.74 4.70
N PHE A 278 -11.29 19.42 3.69
CA PHE A 278 -10.44 18.85 2.64
C PHE A 278 -9.18 18.19 3.20
N LYS A 279 -8.77 18.48 4.44
CA LYS A 279 -7.71 17.72 5.13
C LYS A 279 -8.02 16.22 5.25
N LYS A 280 -9.30 15.82 5.22
CA LYS A 280 -9.75 14.42 5.16
C LYS A 280 -9.57 13.81 3.75
N CYS A 281 -9.49 14.65 2.71
CA CYS A 281 -9.42 14.26 1.31
C CYS A 281 -7.97 14.32 0.75
N LYS A 282 -7.13 15.20 1.30
CA LYS A 282 -5.78 15.53 0.77
C LYS A 282 -4.78 14.37 0.73
N ALA A 283 -5.05 13.30 1.49
CA ALA A 283 -4.23 12.09 1.46
C ALA A 283 -4.33 11.41 0.09
N CYS A 284 -5.54 11.41 -0.50
CA CYS A 284 -5.81 10.72 -1.75
C CYS A 284 -5.98 11.67 -2.94
N HIS A 285 -6.51 12.86 -2.71
CA HIS A 285 -6.89 13.79 -3.77
C HIS A 285 -6.05 15.06 -3.77
N GLN A 286 -5.92 15.66 -4.96
CA GLN A 286 -5.33 16.98 -5.15
C GLN A 286 -6.31 17.92 -5.87
N VAL A 287 -6.17 19.20 -5.58
CA VAL A 287 -6.81 20.32 -6.27
C VAL A 287 -5.79 21.42 -6.55
N GLY A 288 -6.02 22.29 -7.54
CA GLY A 288 -5.09 23.36 -7.94
C GLY A 288 -4.52 23.21 -9.36
N GLU A 289 -3.80 24.22 -9.84
CA GLU A 289 -3.24 24.26 -11.21
C GLU A 289 -2.28 23.10 -11.51
N ASP A 290 -1.52 22.65 -10.50
CA ASP A 290 -0.53 21.57 -10.62
C ASP A 290 -1.02 20.22 -10.07
N ALA A 291 -2.34 20.05 -9.90
CA ALA A 291 -2.91 18.85 -9.32
C ALA A 291 -2.63 17.61 -10.19
N LYS A 292 -2.20 16.52 -9.56
CA LYS A 292 -1.93 15.23 -10.19
C LYS A 292 -2.76 14.13 -9.55
N ASN A 293 -3.08 13.11 -10.34
CA ASN A 293 -3.70 11.88 -9.85
C ASN A 293 -2.77 11.22 -8.82
N ARG A 294 -3.34 10.70 -7.74
CA ARG A 294 -2.64 9.95 -6.68
C ARG A 294 -3.43 8.68 -6.36
N VAL A 295 -3.70 8.42 -5.08
CA VAL A 295 -4.62 7.36 -4.64
C VAL A 295 -6.04 7.63 -5.17
N GLY A 296 -6.43 8.90 -5.24
CA GLY A 296 -7.66 9.35 -5.87
C GLY A 296 -7.39 10.21 -7.12
N PRO A 297 -8.39 10.40 -8.00
CA PRO A 297 -8.31 11.31 -9.13
C PRO A 297 -8.20 12.77 -8.68
N VAL A 298 -7.70 13.63 -9.55
CA VAL A 298 -7.79 15.09 -9.41
C VAL A 298 -9.26 15.54 -9.32
N LEU A 299 -9.55 16.46 -8.41
CA LEU A 299 -10.91 16.94 -8.14
C LEU A 299 -11.25 18.30 -8.79
N ASN A 300 -10.33 18.92 -9.54
CA ASN A 300 -10.65 20.09 -10.36
C ASN A 300 -11.77 19.75 -11.36
N GLY A 301 -12.70 20.69 -11.60
CA GLY A 301 -13.86 20.46 -12.47
C GLY A 301 -14.71 19.27 -12.05
N LEU A 302 -14.86 18.99 -10.76
CA LEU A 302 -15.65 17.85 -10.28
C LEU A 302 -17.13 18.03 -10.63
N ILE A 303 -17.71 19.20 -10.33
CA ILE A 303 -19.14 19.44 -10.54
C ILE A 303 -19.45 19.50 -12.06
N GLY A 304 -20.46 18.75 -12.48
CA GLY A 304 -20.85 18.58 -13.87
C GLY A 304 -20.07 17.50 -14.63
N ARG A 305 -19.01 16.92 -14.04
CA ARG A 305 -18.23 15.86 -14.67
C ARG A 305 -18.93 14.50 -14.54
N GLN A 306 -18.90 13.71 -15.62
CA GLN A 306 -19.35 12.33 -15.58
C GLN A 306 -18.47 11.51 -14.62
N ALA A 307 -19.08 10.65 -13.80
CA ALA A 307 -18.33 9.80 -12.88
C ALA A 307 -17.37 8.87 -13.63
N GLY A 308 -16.19 8.61 -13.06
CA GLY A 308 -15.21 7.69 -13.67
C GLY A 308 -14.46 8.23 -14.90
N THR A 309 -14.43 9.54 -15.14
CA THR A 309 -13.86 10.12 -16.38
C THR A 309 -12.71 11.12 -16.21
N ALA A 310 -12.14 11.29 -15.00
CA ALA A 310 -10.96 12.17 -14.86
C ALA A 310 -9.77 11.64 -15.69
N ASP A 311 -9.14 12.55 -16.43
CA ASP A 311 -8.07 12.21 -17.37
C ASP A 311 -6.90 11.53 -16.67
N GLY A 312 -6.44 10.42 -17.25
CA GLY A 312 -5.27 9.68 -16.79
C GLY A 312 -5.42 8.93 -15.46
N PHE A 313 -6.62 8.86 -14.88
CA PHE A 313 -6.87 8.07 -13.66
C PHE A 313 -7.47 6.69 -13.97
N LYS A 314 -6.98 5.64 -13.29
CA LYS A 314 -7.51 4.27 -13.41
C LYS A 314 -8.61 4.02 -12.37
N TYR A 315 -9.86 4.22 -12.77
CA TYR A 315 -11.05 3.94 -11.95
C TYR A 315 -11.36 2.44 -11.81
N SER A 316 -12.08 2.06 -10.73
CA SER A 316 -12.68 0.72 -10.67
C SER A 316 -13.71 0.52 -11.78
N SER A 317 -13.94 -0.74 -12.12
CA SER A 317 -14.99 -1.15 -13.05
C SER A 317 -16.37 -0.64 -12.61
N ALA A 318 -16.68 -0.71 -11.30
CA ALA A 318 -17.92 -0.18 -10.76
C ALA A 318 -18.10 1.33 -10.99
N MET A 319 -17.10 2.16 -10.68
CA MET A 319 -17.20 3.61 -10.86
C MET A 319 -17.35 4.00 -12.35
N LYS A 320 -16.63 3.32 -13.24
CA LYS A 320 -16.77 3.51 -14.70
C LYS A 320 -18.19 3.19 -15.17
N GLN A 321 -18.71 2.03 -14.75
CA GLN A 321 -20.05 1.59 -15.12
C GLN A 321 -21.14 2.56 -14.66
N HIS A 322 -21.09 3.03 -13.41
CA HIS A 322 -22.04 4.04 -12.93
C HIS A 322 -21.97 5.35 -13.74
N GLY A 323 -20.77 5.76 -14.14
CA GLY A 323 -20.60 6.89 -15.06
C GLY A 323 -21.23 6.65 -16.42
N GLU A 324 -21.03 5.47 -17.01
CA GLU A 324 -21.63 5.07 -18.30
C GLU A 324 -23.16 4.95 -18.22
N ASP A 325 -23.69 4.54 -17.07
CA ASP A 325 -25.13 4.48 -16.77
C ASP A 325 -25.74 5.87 -16.50
N GLY A 326 -24.94 6.94 -16.55
CA GLY A 326 -25.38 8.33 -16.53
C GLY A 326 -25.12 9.09 -15.24
N LEU A 327 -24.33 8.57 -14.31
CA LEU A 327 -23.96 9.29 -13.09
C LEU A 327 -23.09 10.52 -13.44
N VAL A 328 -23.59 11.70 -13.10
CA VAL A 328 -22.90 12.98 -13.22
C VAL A 328 -22.77 13.60 -11.84
N TRP A 329 -21.58 14.10 -11.51
CA TRP A 329 -21.32 14.73 -10.22
C TRP A 329 -22.02 16.09 -10.13
N THR A 330 -23.22 16.11 -9.57
CA THR A 330 -23.89 17.30 -9.04
C THR A 330 -23.62 17.42 -7.55
N GLU A 331 -23.89 18.59 -6.95
CA GLU A 331 -23.80 18.77 -5.49
C GLU A 331 -24.56 17.67 -4.73
N GLN A 332 -25.78 17.37 -5.16
CA GLN A 332 -26.61 16.30 -4.58
C GLN A 332 -25.96 14.93 -4.69
N THR A 333 -25.49 14.53 -5.88
CA THR A 333 -24.88 13.20 -6.05
C THR A 333 -23.56 13.07 -5.29
N VAL A 334 -22.81 14.18 -5.13
CA VAL A 334 -21.60 14.19 -4.32
C VAL A 334 -21.95 14.04 -2.84
N GLU A 335 -22.99 14.71 -2.35
CA GLU A 335 -23.49 14.54 -0.99
C GLU A 335 -23.90 13.10 -0.71
N GLU A 336 -24.72 12.51 -1.58
CA GLU A 336 -25.17 11.11 -1.46
C GLU A 336 -24.00 10.13 -1.49
N TYR A 337 -23.04 10.33 -2.41
CA TYR A 337 -21.85 9.48 -2.52
C TYR A 337 -20.92 9.64 -1.31
N LEU A 338 -20.70 10.86 -0.84
CA LEU A 338 -19.82 11.09 0.31
C LEU A 338 -20.43 10.59 1.62
N ALA A 339 -21.75 10.50 1.76
CA ALA A 339 -22.37 9.97 2.97
C ALA A 339 -22.01 8.49 3.24
N ASP A 340 -21.97 7.68 2.19
CA ASP A 340 -21.51 6.28 2.22
C ASP A 340 -21.01 5.84 0.83
N PRO A 341 -19.72 6.05 0.52
CA PRO A 341 -19.18 5.71 -0.79
C PRO A 341 -19.37 4.25 -1.17
N LYS A 342 -19.07 3.33 -0.25
CA LYS A 342 -19.15 1.89 -0.47
C LYS A 342 -20.59 1.42 -0.61
N GLY A 343 -21.53 2.06 0.07
CA GLY A 343 -22.96 1.82 -0.09
C GLY A 343 -23.53 2.39 -1.39
N TYR A 344 -23.12 3.59 -1.78
CA TYR A 344 -23.62 4.28 -2.98
C TYR A 344 -23.11 3.63 -4.28
N ILE A 345 -21.81 3.32 -4.34
CA ILE A 345 -21.21 2.54 -5.45
C ILE A 345 -20.50 1.34 -4.85
N PRO A 346 -21.14 0.16 -4.77
CA PRO A 346 -20.49 -1.06 -4.34
C PRO A 346 -19.23 -1.35 -5.16
N LYS A 347 -18.13 -1.71 -4.47
CA LYS A 347 -16.81 -1.98 -5.07
C LYS A 347 -16.11 -0.78 -5.73
N ASN A 348 -16.49 0.44 -5.37
CA ASN A 348 -15.65 1.59 -5.70
C ASN A 348 -14.32 1.55 -4.89
N ARG A 349 -13.25 2.18 -5.43
CA ARG A 349 -11.92 2.18 -4.78
C ARG A 349 -11.74 3.22 -3.67
N MET A 350 -12.76 4.03 -3.37
CA MET A 350 -12.70 5.03 -2.31
C MET A 350 -13.17 4.41 -0.98
N SER A 351 -12.26 3.79 -0.22
CA SER A 351 -12.50 3.33 1.16
C SER A 351 -12.47 4.51 2.13
N PHE A 352 -13.46 5.38 2.00
CA PHE A 352 -13.70 6.49 2.90
C PHE A 352 -14.94 6.19 3.73
N ALA A 353 -14.85 6.33 5.05
CA ALA A 353 -15.95 6.02 5.98
C ALA A 353 -17.19 6.91 5.81
N GLY A 354 -17.04 8.01 5.07
CA GLY A 354 -18.10 8.93 4.71
C GLY A 354 -18.01 10.29 5.42
N LEU A 355 -18.61 11.30 4.80
CA LEU A 355 -18.78 12.65 5.28
C LEU A 355 -20.28 12.89 5.45
N LYS A 356 -20.76 12.70 6.68
CA LYS A 356 -22.20 12.64 6.98
C LYS A 356 -22.86 14.00 7.21
N ASP A 357 -22.06 15.04 7.42
CA ASP A 357 -22.56 16.39 7.65
C ASP A 357 -22.71 17.11 6.30
N PRO A 358 -23.94 17.47 5.88
CA PRO A 358 -24.18 18.18 4.63
C PRO A 358 -23.46 19.53 4.56
N GLU A 359 -23.26 20.22 5.69
CA GLU A 359 -22.53 21.49 5.71
C GLU A 359 -21.04 21.27 5.46
N ASP A 360 -20.46 20.17 5.95
CA ASP A 360 -19.08 19.79 5.61
C ASP A 360 -18.95 19.47 4.10
N VAL A 361 -19.94 18.79 3.51
CA VAL A 361 -19.97 18.50 2.06
C VAL A 361 -20.03 19.78 1.25
N LYS A 362 -20.94 20.70 1.60
CA LYS A 362 -21.08 21.99 0.93
C LYS A 362 -19.81 22.82 1.04
N ALA A 363 -19.19 22.84 2.23
CA ALA A 363 -17.93 23.54 2.45
C ALA A 363 -16.80 22.96 1.60
N VAL A 364 -16.61 21.63 1.57
CA VAL A 364 -15.53 21.02 0.78
C VAL A 364 -15.73 21.23 -0.73
N LEU A 365 -16.98 21.23 -1.21
CA LEU A 365 -17.30 21.56 -2.61
C LEU A 365 -16.94 23.01 -2.95
N ALA A 366 -17.29 23.98 -2.09
CA ALA A 366 -16.90 25.38 -2.26
C ALA A 366 -15.38 25.54 -2.34
N TYR A 367 -14.63 24.82 -1.49
CA TYR A 367 -13.17 24.82 -1.54
C TYR A 367 -12.64 24.21 -2.84
N ILE A 368 -13.12 23.04 -3.26
CA ILE A 368 -12.69 22.40 -4.52
C ILE A 368 -12.93 23.31 -5.72
N GLU A 369 -14.11 23.94 -5.82
CA GLU A 369 -14.44 24.91 -6.86
C GLU A 369 -13.47 26.10 -6.85
N SER A 370 -13.16 26.64 -5.66
CA SER A 370 -12.23 27.77 -5.51
C SER A 370 -10.79 27.48 -5.98
N GLN A 371 -10.37 26.21 -5.93
CA GLN A 371 -9.00 25.81 -6.27
C GLN A 371 -8.86 25.35 -7.72
N GLY A 372 -9.95 24.96 -8.39
CA GLY A 372 -9.87 24.14 -9.60
C GLY A 372 -10.88 24.42 -10.70
N GLY A 373 -11.88 25.28 -10.47
CA GLY A 373 -12.91 25.67 -11.44
C GLY A 373 -13.95 24.59 -11.70
#